data_AF-A0A0V8GEW7-F1
#
_entry.id   AF-A0A0V8GEW7-F1
#
_cell.length_a   1.000
_cell.length_b   1.000
_cell.length_c   1.000
_cell.angle_alpha   90.00
_cell.angle_beta   90.00
_cell.angle_gamma   90.00
#
_symmetry.space_group_name_H-M   'P 1'
#
loop_
_entity.id
_entity.type
_entity.pdbx_description
1 polymer ?
#
loop_
_entity_poly.entity_id
_entity_poly.type
_entity_poly.pdbx_seq_one_letter_code
_entity_poly.pdbx_strand_id
1 'polypeptide(L)'
;MTPHGLLYEDLVIIINRAIVKNRKLLVQIGQQSPVVFSPVSVFHDFEDGRKNVIGFTDKRLWSFRIDRLSTIKMTTSERVIYPYTQAFRIPTAARPQKIILRFHLETVSLAHQSKLRARLERETAHLQKQIDVEANGWCFTCTICDPFATLPWIKSFGALVEIIEPSSLRERMIAQLQTMQKRYAEVT
;
A
#
# COMPACT_ATOMS: atom_id res chain seq x y z
N MET A 1 0.48 -3.50 16.03
CA MET A 1 0.13 -2.06 16.08
C MET A 1 0.20 -1.47 14.68
N THR A 2 -0.70 -0.56 14.34
CA THR A 2 -0.68 0.21 13.09
C THR A 2 0.45 1.25 13.10
N PRO A 3 0.81 1.85 11.95
CA PRO A 3 1.75 2.98 11.88
C PRO A 3 1.36 4.19 12.75
N HIS A 4 0.11 4.24 13.22
CA HIS A 4 -0.46 5.32 14.03
C HIS A 4 -0.69 4.92 15.49
N GLY A 5 -0.11 3.81 15.95
CA GLY A 5 -0.16 3.38 17.35
C GLY A 5 -1.45 2.68 17.78
N LEU A 6 -2.47 2.60 16.91
CA LEU A 6 -3.71 1.87 17.19
C LEU A 6 -3.48 0.35 17.09
N LEU A 7 -4.13 -0.42 17.97
CA LEU A 7 -4.17 -1.87 17.84
C LEU A 7 -5.07 -2.25 16.66
N TYR A 8 -4.55 -3.09 15.78
CA TYR A 8 -5.22 -3.45 14.55
C TYR A 8 -6.54 -4.21 14.81
N GLU A 9 -6.54 -5.05 15.83
CA GLU A 9 -7.71 -5.81 16.28
C GLU A 9 -8.82 -4.87 16.78
N ASP A 10 -8.47 -3.84 17.56
CA ASP A 10 -9.44 -2.85 18.04
C ASP A 10 -10.12 -2.11 16.88
N LEU A 11 -9.36 -1.75 15.84
CA LEU A 11 -9.92 -1.13 14.63
C LEU A 11 -10.97 -2.04 13.98
N VAL A 12 -10.64 -3.32 13.79
CA VAL A 12 -11.57 -4.30 13.20
C VAL A 12 -12.82 -4.46 14.08
N ILE A 13 -12.65 -4.53 15.40
CA ILE A 13 -13.76 -4.64 16.36
C ILE A 13 -14.68 -3.41 16.28
N ILE A 14 -14.12 -2.20 16.25
CA ILE A 14 -14.89 -0.96 16.16
C ILE A 14 -15.69 -0.92 14.87
N ILE A 15 -15.09 -1.30 13.74
CA ILE A 15 -15.77 -1.33 12.44
C ILE A 15 -16.92 -2.34 12.45
N ASN A 16 -16.66 -3.57 12.90
CA ASN A 16 -17.71 -4.61 12.98
C ASN A 16 -18.84 -4.20 13.93
N ARG A 17 -18.51 -3.58 15.07
CA ARG A 17 -19.52 -3.06 16.01
C ARG A 17 -20.36 -1.96 15.36
N ALA A 18 -19.78 -1.08 14.57
CA ALA A 18 -20.52 -0.06 13.84
C ALA A 18 -21.45 -0.67 12.78
N ILE A 19 -21.01 -1.70 12.05
CA ILE A 19 -21.83 -2.43 11.08
C ILE A 19 -23.05 -3.06 11.78
N VAL A 20 -22.81 -3.82 12.87
CA VAL A 20 -23.86 -4.51 13.64
C VAL A 20 -24.83 -3.51 14.28
N LYS A 21 -24.34 -2.38 14.80
CA LYS A 21 -25.16 -1.34 15.43
C LYS A 21 -25.78 -0.34 14.45
N ASN A 22 -25.64 -0.55 13.14
CA ASN A 22 -26.15 0.35 12.11
C ASN A 22 -25.62 1.80 12.23
N ARG A 23 -24.36 2.01 12.64
CA ARG A 23 -23.77 3.34 12.88
C ARG A 23 -22.75 3.76 11.82
N LYS A 24 -22.63 5.07 11.58
CA LYS A 24 -21.51 5.65 10.83
C LYS A 24 -20.24 5.70 11.67
N LEU A 25 -19.12 5.87 10.99
CA LEU A 25 -17.79 6.09 11.56
C LEU A 25 -17.29 7.46 11.12
N LEU A 26 -16.64 8.19 12.02
CA LEU A 26 -15.74 9.28 11.67
C LEU A 26 -14.33 8.67 11.60
N VAL A 27 -13.75 8.64 10.40
CA VAL A 27 -12.46 8.00 10.14
C VAL A 27 -11.46 9.02 9.64
N GLN A 28 -10.19 8.84 10.00
CA GLN A 28 -9.08 9.61 9.46
C GLN A 28 -8.04 8.64 8.90
N ILE A 29 -7.53 8.91 7.70
CA ILE A 29 -6.55 8.07 7.01
C ILE A 29 -5.26 8.87 6.85
N GLY A 30 -4.19 8.45 7.52
CA GLY A 30 -2.94 9.21 7.57
C GLY A 30 -3.16 10.66 8.01
N GLN A 31 -2.71 11.62 7.20
CA GLN A 31 -2.85 13.06 7.44
C GLN A 31 -4.06 13.71 6.73
N GLN A 32 -4.94 12.92 6.10
CA GLN A 32 -6.12 13.47 5.43
C GLN A 32 -7.14 14.01 6.44
N SER A 33 -8.02 14.90 5.99
CA SER A 33 -9.15 15.37 6.79
C SER A 33 -10.06 14.21 7.19
N PRO A 34 -10.61 14.19 8.42
CA PRO A 34 -11.58 13.18 8.83
C PRO A 34 -12.82 13.15 7.93
N VAL A 35 -13.33 11.95 7.65
CA VAL A 35 -14.50 11.74 6.79
C VAL A 35 -15.54 10.89 7.50
N VAL A 36 -16.81 11.21 7.29
CA VAL A 36 -17.93 10.39 7.75
C VAL A 36 -18.15 9.24 6.77
N PHE A 37 -18.07 8.01 7.27
CA PHE A 37 -18.07 6.77 6.52
C PHE A 37 -19.16 5.83 7.03
N SER A 38 -19.94 5.26 6.11
CA SER A 38 -20.97 4.25 6.39
C SER A 38 -20.41 2.87 6.08
N PRO A 39 -19.87 2.13 7.07
CA PRO A 39 -19.25 0.83 6.83
C PRO A 39 -20.28 -0.21 6.41
N VAL A 40 -19.90 -1.06 5.46
CA VAL A 40 -20.72 -2.15 4.94
C VAL A 40 -20.13 -3.49 5.35
N SER A 41 -18.86 -3.73 5.02
CA SER A 41 -18.21 -5.02 5.22
C SER A 41 -16.70 -4.85 5.39
N VAL A 42 -16.12 -5.74 6.19
CA VAL A 42 -14.67 -5.94 6.27
C VAL A 42 -14.34 -7.18 5.46
N PHE A 43 -13.38 -7.07 4.55
CA PHE A 43 -12.95 -8.18 3.72
C PHE A 43 -11.43 -8.34 3.77
N HIS A 44 -10.98 -9.56 3.53
CA HIS A 44 -9.56 -9.87 3.43
C HIS A 44 -9.17 -9.92 1.96
N ASP A 45 -8.18 -9.12 1.61
CA ASP A 45 -7.49 -9.21 0.34
C ASP A 45 -6.42 -10.29 0.48
N PHE A 46 -6.66 -11.44 -0.16
CA PHE A 46 -5.79 -12.61 -0.09
C PHE A 46 -4.49 -12.41 -0.88
N GLU A 47 -4.47 -11.55 -1.91
CA GLU A 47 -3.26 -11.27 -2.69
C GLU A 47 -2.27 -10.46 -1.86
N ASP A 48 -2.81 -9.50 -1.11
CA ASP A 48 -2.03 -8.53 -0.34
C ASP A 48 -1.88 -8.91 1.15
N GLY A 49 -2.58 -9.94 1.61
CA GLY A 49 -2.63 -10.39 3.01
C GLY A 49 -3.22 -9.35 3.97
N ARG A 50 -4.07 -8.44 3.48
CA ARG A 50 -4.51 -7.23 4.21
C ARG A 50 -6.03 -7.20 4.37
N LYS A 51 -6.53 -6.70 5.50
CA LYS A 51 -7.97 -6.42 5.64
C LYS A 51 -8.30 -4.99 5.22
N ASN A 52 -9.33 -4.90 4.40
CA ASN A 52 -9.92 -3.66 3.93
C ASN A 52 -11.34 -3.53 4.48
N VAL A 53 -11.83 -2.30 4.56
CA VAL A 53 -13.25 -2.03 4.81
C VAL A 53 -13.83 -1.35 3.59
N ILE A 54 -15.04 -1.76 3.19
CA ILE A 54 -15.84 -1.11 2.15
C ILE A 54 -17.05 -0.44 2.78
N GLY A 55 -17.46 0.69 2.21
CA GLY A 55 -18.59 1.47 2.69
C GLY A 55 -18.80 2.73 1.86
N PHE A 56 -19.58 3.68 2.39
CA PHE A 56 -19.97 4.88 1.66
C PHE A 56 -19.54 6.17 2.35
N THR A 57 -19.04 7.11 1.56
CA THR A 57 -18.93 8.53 1.92
C THR A 57 -19.94 9.28 1.06
N ASP A 58 -21.02 9.76 1.67
CA ASP A 58 -22.22 10.20 0.95
C ASP A 58 -22.68 9.14 -0.06
N LYS A 59 -22.85 9.49 -1.34
CA LYS A 59 -23.25 8.56 -2.42
C LYS A 59 -22.08 7.79 -3.05
N ARG A 60 -20.84 7.98 -2.58
CA ARG A 60 -19.64 7.39 -3.18
C ARG A 60 -19.23 6.13 -2.44
N LEU A 61 -19.06 5.04 -3.17
CA LEU A 61 -18.48 3.80 -2.65
C LEU A 61 -16.97 4.01 -2.41
N TRP A 62 -16.51 3.72 -1.21
CA TRP A 62 -15.15 3.89 -0.75
C TRP A 62 -14.63 2.61 -0.12
N SER A 63 -13.33 2.38 -0.28
CA SER A 63 -12.63 1.28 0.35
C SER A 63 -11.24 1.71 0.77
N PHE A 64 -10.80 1.27 1.94
CA PHE A 64 -9.44 1.54 2.40
C PHE A 64 -8.94 0.43 3.31
N ARG A 65 -7.61 0.34 3.41
CA ARG A 65 -6.94 -0.59 4.31
C ARG A 65 -7.12 -0.14 5.75
N ILE A 66 -7.51 -1.07 6.62
CA ILE A 66 -7.80 -0.76 8.03
C ILE A 66 -6.53 -0.28 8.75
N ASP A 67 -5.36 -0.79 8.38
CA ASP A 67 -4.08 -0.43 9.01
C ASP A 67 -3.62 1.00 8.69
N ARG A 68 -4.28 1.70 7.76
CA ARG A 68 -4.00 3.10 7.42
C ARG A 68 -4.83 4.11 8.23
N LEU A 69 -5.73 3.63 9.07
CA LEU A 69 -6.52 4.50 9.94
C LEU A 69 -5.60 5.12 11.00
N SER A 70 -5.57 6.45 11.01
CA SER A 70 -4.95 7.22 12.08
C SER A 70 -5.91 7.48 13.24
N THR A 71 -7.21 7.59 12.94
CA THR A 71 -8.27 7.81 13.93
C THR A 71 -9.56 7.11 13.50
N ILE A 72 -10.32 6.57 14.46
CA ILE A 72 -11.66 6.03 14.24
C ILE A 72 -12.57 6.36 15.43
N LYS A 73 -13.78 6.84 15.17
CA LYS A 73 -14.80 7.08 16.18
C LYS A 73 -16.18 6.69 15.66
N MET A 74 -16.91 5.87 16.41
CA MET A 74 -18.29 5.55 16.08
C MET A 74 -19.19 6.77 16.37
N THR A 75 -20.06 7.11 15.43
CA THR A 75 -21.00 8.22 15.59
C THR A 75 -22.35 7.70 16.09
N THR A 76 -23.26 8.63 16.42
CA THR A 76 -24.66 8.32 16.76
C THR A 76 -25.54 8.18 15.52
N SER A 77 -25.13 8.74 14.38
CA SER A 77 -25.91 8.71 13.14
C SER A 77 -25.95 7.33 12.52
N GLU A 78 -27.08 7.00 11.90
CA GLU A 78 -27.26 5.72 11.22
C GLU A 78 -26.51 5.64 9.90
N ARG A 79 -25.99 4.45 9.56
CA ARG A 79 -25.32 4.23 8.26
C ARG A 79 -26.31 4.41 7.12
N VAL A 80 -25.81 4.95 6.00
CA VAL A 80 -26.56 5.02 4.74
C VAL A 80 -25.90 4.08 3.74
N ILE A 81 -26.70 3.18 3.17
CA ILE A 81 -26.25 2.20 2.18
C ILE A 81 -27.01 2.46 0.89
N TYR A 82 -26.32 2.51 -0.22
CA TYR A 82 -26.92 2.69 -1.54
C TYR A 82 -26.98 1.35 -2.28
N PRO A 83 -27.99 1.11 -3.13
CA PRO A 83 -28.11 -0.12 -3.91
C PRO A 83 -26.88 -0.35 -4.80
N TYR A 84 -26.29 -1.55 -4.72
CA TYR A 84 -25.13 -1.97 -5.50
C TYR A 84 -25.53 -2.25 -6.96
N THR A 85 -25.58 -1.21 -7.80
CA THR A 85 -25.98 -1.41 -9.21
C THR A 85 -24.81 -1.65 -10.15
N GLN A 86 -23.54 -1.44 -9.74
CA GLN A 86 -22.39 -1.70 -10.61
C GLN A 86 -21.20 -2.27 -9.83
N ALA A 87 -20.56 -3.26 -10.47
CA ALA A 87 -19.49 -4.11 -9.97
C ALA A 87 -18.36 -3.35 -9.26
N PHE A 88 -17.79 -4.03 -8.26
CA PHE A 88 -16.60 -3.66 -7.50
C PHE A 88 -15.51 -3.01 -8.37
N ARG A 89 -15.49 -1.68 -8.41
CA ARG A 89 -14.25 -0.93 -8.49
C ARG A 89 -13.99 -0.40 -7.10
N ILE A 90 -13.22 -1.16 -6.32
CA ILE A 90 -12.54 -0.68 -5.11
C ILE A 90 -11.78 0.57 -5.56
N PRO A 91 -12.25 1.79 -5.26
CA PRO A 91 -11.41 2.95 -5.47
C PRO A 91 -10.45 2.89 -4.29
N THR A 92 -9.32 2.20 -4.44
CA THR A 92 -8.15 2.58 -3.67
C THR A 92 -8.00 4.07 -3.93
N ALA A 93 -8.26 4.91 -2.93
CA ALA A 93 -8.10 6.37 -3.05
C ALA A 93 -6.67 6.75 -3.49
N ALA A 94 -5.74 5.79 -3.46
CA ALA A 94 -4.43 5.87 -4.06
C ALA A 94 -4.54 5.85 -5.59
N ARG A 95 -4.43 7.03 -6.18
CA ARG A 95 -4.29 7.21 -7.62
C ARG A 95 -3.09 6.38 -8.10
N PRO A 96 -3.21 5.62 -9.20
CA PRO A 96 -2.07 4.91 -9.76
C PRO A 96 -0.90 5.87 -9.96
N GLN A 97 0.25 5.51 -9.43
CA GLN A 97 1.46 6.31 -9.50
C GLN A 97 2.52 5.54 -10.28
N LYS A 98 3.23 6.26 -11.14
CA LYS A 98 4.37 5.73 -11.87
C LYS A 98 5.53 5.50 -10.91
N ILE A 99 6.12 4.32 -10.96
CA ILE A 99 7.34 3.97 -10.23
C ILE A 99 8.42 3.71 -11.28
N ILE A 100 9.60 4.28 -11.05
CA ILE A 100 10.79 4.11 -11.89
C ILE A 100 11.91 3.61 -11.00
N LEU A 101 12.44 2.43 -11.32
CA LEU A 101 13.55 1.80 -10.62
C LEU A 101 14.73 1.64 -11.57
N ARG A 102 15.94 1.95 -11.10
CA ARG A 102 17.18 1.65 -11.82
C ARG A 102 17.85 0.45 -11.18
N PHE A 103 18.18 -0.56 -11.98
CA PHE A 103 18.97 -1.70 -11.57
C PHE A 103 20.42 -1.51 -12.02
N HIS A 104 21.35 -1.46 -11.07
CA HIS A 104 22.80 -1.33 -11.29
C HIS A 104 23.42 -2.72 -11.40
N LEU A 105 23.85 -3.12 -12.60
CA LEU A 105 24.20 -4.50 -12.93
C LEU A 105 25.63 -4.67 -13.46
N GLU A 106 26.44 -3.61 -13.44
CA GLU A 106 27.79 -3.58 -14.05
C GLU A 106 28.72 -4.66 -13.46
N THR A 107 28.55 -4.97 -12.18
CA THR A 107 29.35 -5.96 -11.45
C THR A 107 28.67 -7.33 -11.34
N VAL A 108 27.46 -7.48 -11.88
CA VAL A 108 26.65 -8.69 -11.77
C VAL A 108 26.88 -9.59 -12.99
N SER A 109 27.19 -10.86 -12.77
CA SER A 109 27.38 -11.82 -13.87
C SER A 109 26.12 -11.99 -14.73
N LEU A 110 26.30 -12.23 -16.04
CA LEU A 110 25.18 -12.38 -17.00
C LEU A 110 24.16 -13.47 -16.60
N ALA A 111 24.64 -14.57 -16.02
CA ALA A 111 23.76 -15.64 -15.52
C ALA A 111 22.88 -15.15 -14.37
N HIS A 112 23.44 -14.35 -13.45
CA HIS A 112 22.67 -13.76 -12.36
C HIS A 112 21.73 -12.66 -12.87
N GLN A 113 22.18 -11.82 -13.81
CA GLN A 113 21.29 -10.87 -14.50
C GLN A 113 20.08 -11.60 -15.10
N SER A 114 20.29 -12.69 -15.83
CA SER A 114 19.18 -13.47 -16.43
C SER A 114 18.17 -13.96 -15.38
N LYS A 115 18.65 -14.41 -14.22
CA LYS A 115 17.79 -14.83 -13.08
C LYS A 115 17.03 -13.65 -12.47
N LEU A 116 17.67 -12.50 -12.29
CA LEU A 116 17.03 -11.28 -11.80
C LEU A 116 15.93 -10.81 -12.75
N ARG A 117 16.19 -10.84 -14.06
CA ARG A 117 15.20 -10.51 -15.09
C ARG A 117 14.00 -11.45 -15.03
N ALA A 118 14.24 -12.76 -15.00
CA ALA A 118 13.18 -13.76 -14.91
C ALA A 118 12.33 -13.58 -13.63
N ARG A 119 12.97 -13.29 -12.49
CA ARG A 119 12.30 -12.99 -11.24
C ARG A 119 11.41 -11.75 -11.36
N LEU A 120 11.97 -10.64 -11.87
CA LEU A 120 11.28 -9.37 -12.07
C LEU A 120 10.05 -9.54 -12.97
N GLU A 121 10.21 -10.18 -14.13
CA GLU A 121 9.12 -10.45 -15.08
C GLU A 121 8.00 -11.28 -14.45
N ARG A 122 8.35 -12.35 -13.73
CA ARG A 122 7.40 -13.24 -13.06
C ARG A 122 6.60 -12.51 -11.97
N GLU A 123 7.28 -11.79 -11.09
CA GLU A 123 6.65 -11.10 -9.95
C GLU A 123 5.80 -9.90 -10.39
N THR A 124 6.06 -9.36 -11.58
CA THR A 124 5.36 -8.19 -12.13
C THR A 124 4.51 -8.53 -13.37
N ALA A 125 4.17 -9.81 -13.57
CA ALA A 125 3.45 -10.28 -14.75
C ALA A 125 2.07 -9.61 -14.93
N HIS A 126 1.41 -9.26 -13.84
CA HIS A 126 0.08 -8.62 -13.80
C HIS A 126 0.12 -7.09 -14.01
N LEU A 127 1.31 -6.49 -14.11
CA LEU A 127 1.48 -5.04 -14.24
C LEU A 127 1.73 -4.61 -15.68
N GLN A 128 1.19 -3.45 -16.03
CA GLN A 128 1.68 -2.70 -17.18
C GLN A 128 3.07 -2.15 -16.84
N LYS A 129 4.08 -2.64 -17.55
CA LYS A 129 5.49 -2.35 -17.28
C LYS A 129 6.29 -2.13 -18.55
N GLN A 130 7.39 -1.42 -18.41
CA GLN A 130 8.42 -1.22 -19.42
C GLN A 130 9.76 -1.49 -18.76
N ILE A 131 10.66 -2.15 -19.48
CA ILE A 131 12.02 -2.39 -19.01
C ILE A 131 12.99 -2.05 -20.12
N ASP A 132 13.66 -0.91 -19.94
CA ASP A 132 14.64 -0.39 -20.89
C ASP A 132 16.04 -0.85 -20.48
N VAL A 133 16.82 -1.32 -21.45
CA VAL A 133 18.23 -1.69 -21.23
C VAL A 133 19.08 -0.42 -21.31
N GLU A 134 19.84 -0.15 -20.26
CA GLU A 134 20.78 0.97 -20.17
C GLU A 134 22.22 0.45 -20.17
N ALA A 135 23.20 1.34 -20.39
CA ALA A 135 24.63 0.97 -20.42
C ALA A 135 25.09 0.25 -19.14
N ASN A 136 24.45 0.57 -18.02
CA ASN A 136 24.85 0.17 -16.67
C ASN A 136 23.89 -0.85 -16.01
N GLY A 137 22.86 -1.30 -16.75
CA GLY A 137 21.85 -2.21 -16.23
C GLY A 137 20.48 -1.94 -16.85
N TRP A 138 19.43 -1.82 -16.03
CA TRP A 138 18.06 -1.66 -16.54
C TRP A 138 17.30 -0.53 -15.87
N CYS A 139 16.41 0.11 -16.62
CA CYS A 139 15.38 0.98 -16.08
C CYS A 139 14.03 0.25 -16.12
N PHE A 140 13.47 -0.05 -14.96
CA PHE A 140 12.16 -0.67 -14.81
C PHE A 140 11.13 0.40 -14.48
N THR A 141 10.09 0.49 -15.30
CA THR A 141 8.98 1.42 -15.13
C THR A 141 7.67 0.65 -15.02
N CYS A 142 6.84 0.97 -14.04
CA CYS A 142 5.48 0.43 -13.92
C CYS A 142 4.52 1.44 -13.29
N THR A 143 3.23 1.14 -13.28
CA THR A 143 2.20 1.94 -12.61
C THR A 143 1.53 1.10 -11.53
N ILE A 144 1.53 1.58 -10.29
CA ILE A 144 1.01 0.86 -9.13
C ILE A 144 0.14 1.80 -8.28
N CYS A 145 -0.95 1.27 -7.72
CA CYS A 145 -1.86 2.04 -6.87
C CYS A 145 -1.24 2.43 -5.53
N ASP A 146 -0.46 1.56 -4.90
CA ASP A 146 0.19 1.83 -3.61
C ASP A 146 1.71 1.63 -3.67
N PRO A 147 2.49 2.68 -4.03
CA PRO A 147 3.94 2.55 -4.12
C PRO A 147 4.60 2.14 -2.80
N PHE A 148 4.11 2.61 -1.66
CA PHE A 148 4.70 2.29 -0.36
C PHE A 148 4.56 0.81 0.01
N ALA A 149 3.51 0.14 -0.47
CA ALA A 149 3.35 -1.31 -0.30
C ALA A 149 4.44 -2.11 -1.03
N THR A 150 5.08 -1.53 -2.04
CA THR A 150 6.12 -2.20 -2.84
C THR A 150 7.51 -2.11 -2.22
N LEU A 151 7.72 -1.31 -1.17
CA LEU A 151 9.04 -1.13 -0.54
C LEU A 151 9.69 -2.46 -0.08
N PRO A 152 8.99 -3.40 0.57
CA PRO A 152 9.60 -4.69 0.95
C PRO A 152 10.08 -5.47 -0.27
N TRP A 153 9.32 -5.44 -1.36
CA TRP A 153 9.67 -6.08 -2.61
C TRP A 153 10.89 -5.41 -3.26
N ILE A 154 10.93 -4.08 -3.37
CA ILE A 154 12.09 -3.32 -3.87
C ILE A 154 13.34 -3.65 -3.03
N LYS A 155 13.21 -3.60 -1.70
CA LYS A 155 14.31 -3.89 -0.78
C LYS A 155 14.89 -5.30 -0.94
N SER A 156 14.10 -6.26 -1.39
CA SER A 156 14.55 -7.64 -1.62
C SER A 156 15.58 -7.79 -2.75
N PHE A 157 15.79 -6.75 -3.56
CA PHE A 157 16.88 -6.69 -4.55
C PHE A 157 18.17 -6.10 -3.97
N GLY A 158 18.15 -5.62 -2.72
CA GLY A 158 19.31 -5.11 -2.01
C GLY A 158 19.92 -3.87 -2.66
N ALA A 159 21.25 -3.80 -2.69
CA ALA A 159 22.01 -2.68 -3.24
C ALA A 159 21.96 -2.58 -4.77
N LEU A 160 21.36 -3.56 -5.45
CA LEU A 160 21.27 -3.58 -6.92
C LEU A 160 20.20 -2.65 -7.47
N VAL A 161 19.31 -2.10 -6.64
CA VAL A 161 18.18 -1.28 -7.09
C VAL A 161 18.17 0.09 -6.44
N GLU A 162 17.87 1.10 -7.24
CA GLU A 162 17.66 2.48 -6.83
C GLU A 162 16.25 2.92 -7.23
N ILE A 163 15.58 3.66 -6.35
CA ILE A 163 14.26 4.24 -6.62
C ILE A 163 14.46 5.61 -7.27
N ILE A 164 14.19 5.73 -8.56
CA ILE A 164 14.27 7.00 -9.29
C ILE A 164 13.00 7.82 -9.06
N GLU A 165 11.82 7.22 -9.20
CA GLU A 165 10.55 7.89 -8.91
C GLU A 165 9.57 6.93 -8.23
N PRO A 166 8.66 7.42 -7.36
CA PRO A 166 8.57 8.82 -6.91
C PRO A 166 9.56 9.17 -5.79
N SER A 167 9.94 10.44 -5.67
CA SER A 167 10.82 10.94 -4.60
C SER A 167 10.35 10.56 -3.19
N SER A 168 9.05 10.64 -2.93
CA SER A 168 8.45 10.28 -1.63
C SER A 168 8.67 8.81 -1.27
N LEU A 169 8.69 7.91 -2.27
CA LEU A 169 8.99 6.49 -2.07
C LEU A 169 10.47 6.29 -1.74
N ARG A 170 11.35 7.01 -2.44
CA ARG A 170 12.80 7.02 -2.19
C ARG A 170 13.13 7.51 -0.78
N GLU A 171 12.58 8.65 -0.38
CA GLU A 171 12.74 9.24 0.97
C GLU A 171 12.29 8.26 2.05
N ARG A 172 11.16 7.58 1.84
CA ARG A 172 10.66 6.56 2.77
C ARG A 172 11.60 5.37 2.89
N MET A 173 12.18 4.89 1.79
CA MET A 173 13.19 3.82 1.80
C MET A 173 14.43 4.25 2.60
N ILE A 174 14.94 5.45 2.35
CA ILE A 174 16.11 6.00 3.07
C ILE A 174 15.85 6.04 4.57
N ALA A 175 14.70 6.59 4.99
CA ALA A 175 14.34 6.66 6.41
C ALA A 175 14.24 5.27 7.07
N GLN A 176 13.70 4.27 6.35
CA GLN A 176 13.64 2.88 6.84
C GLN A 176 15.04 2.27 6.99
N LEU A 177 15.93 2.48 6.02
CA LEU A 177 17.31 1.98 6.07
C LEU A 177 18.12 2.65 7.19
N GLN A 178 17.99 3.97 7.38
CA GLN A 178 18.62 4.69 8.50
C GLN A 178 18.15 4.16 9.86
N THR A 179 16.85 3.93 10.01
CA THR A 179 16.28 3.34 11.24
C THR A 179 16.85 1.96 11.51
N MET A 180 17.00 1.13 10.47
CA MET A 180 17.61 -0.20 10.60
C MET A 180 19.09 -0.11 10.97
N GLN A 181 19.85 0.75 10.30
CA GLN A 181 21.27 0.95 10.57
C GLN A 181 21.49 1.37 12.02
N LYS A 182 20.70 2.31 12.53
CA LYS A 182 20.75 2.74 13.93
C LYS A 182 20.54 1.58 14.89
N ARG A 183 19.51 0.75 14.66
CA ARG A 183 19.21 -0.43 15.50
C ARG A 183 20.33 -1.47 15.47
N TYR A 184 20.94 -1.72 14.32
CA TYR A 184 22.05 -2.67 14.24
C TYR A 184 23.31 -2.13 14.93
N ALA A 185 23.56 -0.82 14.84
CA ALA A 185 24.67 -0.18 15.55
C ALA A 185 24.50 -0.21 17.08
N GLU A 186 23.26 -0.14 17.59
CA GLU A 186 22.97 -0.22 19.03
C GLU A 186 23.15 -1.63 19.63
N VAL A 187 23.24 -2.67 18.79
CA VAL A 187 23.42 -4.07 19.20
C VAL A 187 24.90 -4.51 19.07
N THR A 188 25.77 -3.63 18.57
CA THR A 188 27.22 -3.87 18.43
C THR A 188 27.98 -3.14 19.52
#